data_AF-A0A352F2H5-F1
#
_entry.id   AF-A0A352F2H5-F1
#
_cell.length_a   1.000
_cell.length_b   1.000
_cell.length_c   1.000
_cell.angle_alpha   90.00
_cell.angle_beta   90.00
_cell.angle_gamma   90.00
#
_symmetry.space_group_name_H-M   'P 1'
#
loop_
_entity.id
_entity.type
_entity.pdbx_description
1 polymer ?
#
loop_
_entity_poly.entity_id
_entity_poly.type
_entity_poly.pdbx_seq_one_letter_code
_entity_poly.pdbx_strand_id
1 'polypeptide(L)'
;EIRDLYNNEDAFNLSEHYVGAYRARLNANLAFYDGLDGKTDWPLDEHGNHPLTELLLADYLVVDASEPFCETSYFEIEQAMLEERAHITCGGRWLNEDVVDSILTLYVNAGNGPRISDGVDGPIAWSSKVFPYMAPPNRTQAASK
;
A
#
# COMPACT_ATOMS: atom_id res chain seq x y z
N GLU A 1 -5.87 11.44 -18.88
CA GLU A 1 -4.50 11.15 -18.37
C GLU A 1 -4.39 9.63 -18.15
N ILE A 2 -3.21 9.01 -18.04
CA ILE A 2 -3.08 7.54 -17.98
C ILE A 2 -3.76 6.91 -16.75
N ARG A 3 -3.82 7.62 -15.62
CA ARG A 3 -4.55 7.23 -14.41
C ARG A 3 -6.05 7.22 -14.64
N ASP A 4 -6.57 8.14 -15.46
CA ASP A 4 -8.00 8.12 -15.80
C ASP A 4 -8.35 6.86 -16.58
N LEU A 5 -7.47 6.40 -17.47
CA LEU A 5 -7.65 5.13 -18.18
C LEU A 5 -7.61 3.97 -17.19
N TYR A 6 -6.59 3.93 -16.33
CA TYR A 6 -6.44 2.91 -15.30
C TYR A 6 -7.67 2.78 -14.39
N ASN A 7 -8.20 3.92 -13.92
CA ASN A 7 -9.39 3.96 -13.05
C ASN A 7 -10.69 3.45 -13.72
N ASN A 8 -10.68 3.27 -15.05
CA ASN A 8 -11.81 2.70 -15.79
C ASN A 8 -11.58 1.23 -16.19
N GLU A 9 -10.42 0.65 -15.88
CA GLU A 9 -10.12 -0.76 -16.16
C GLU A 9 -10.82 -1.68 -15.15
N ASP A 10 -10.98 -2.94 -15.54
CA ASP A 10 -11.28 -4.02 -14.59
C ASP A 10 -9.97 -4.42 -13.89
N ALA A 11 -9.90 -4.20 -12.58
CA ALA A 11 -8.71 -4.51 -11.77
C ALA A 11 -8.26 -5.98 -11.87
N PHE A 12 -9.17 -6.91 -12.18
CA PHE A 12 -8.84 -8.33 -12.34
C PHE A 12 -8.59 -8.74 -13.79
N ASN A 13 -8.85 -7.85 -14.75
CA ASN A 13 -8.73 -8.12 -16.18
C ASN A 13 -8.39 -6.85 -16.96
N LEU A 14 -7.19 -6.32 -16.70
CA LEU A 14 -6.69 -5.12 -17.38
C LEU A 14 -6.64 -5.29 -18.89
N SER A 15 -7.04 -4.26 -19.63
CA SER A 15 -6.95 -4.24 -21.08
C SER A 15 -5.51 -4.44 -21.58
N GLU A 16 -5.33 -5.43 -22.47
CA GLU A 16 -4.04 -5.68 -23.13
C GLU A 16 -3.53 -4.46 -23.91
N HIS A 17 -4.43 -3.55 -24.32
CA HIS A 17 -4.07 -2.35 -25.07
C HIS A 17 -3.22 -1.36 -24.26
N TYR A 18 -3.41 -1.30 -22.93
CA TYR A 18 -2.78 -0.28 -22.07
C TYR A 18 -1.85 -0.87 -21.00
N VAL A 19 -1.89 -2.18 -20.76
CA VAL A 19 -1.09 -2.84 -19.72
C VAL A 19 0.42 -2.53 -19.81
N GLY A 20 0.97 -2.46 -21.02
CA GLY A 20 2.37 -2.09 -21.23
C GLY A 20 2.68 -0.65 -20.80
N ALA A 21 1.75 0.27 -20.99
CA ALA A 21 1.90 1.66 -20.57
C ALA A 21 1.79 1.80 -19.04
N TYR A 22 0.92 1.02 -18.39
CA TYR A 22 0.81 0.97 -16.93
C TYR A 22 2.09 0.41 -16.30
N ARG A 23 2.61 -0.71 -16.82
CA ARG A 23 3.90 -1.29 -16.40
C ARG A 23 5.05 -0.29 -16.55
N ALA A 24 5.17 0.36 -17.70
CA ALA A 24 6.22 1.35 -17.92
C ALA A 24 6.14 2.52 -16.92
N ARG A 25 4.93 2.99 -16.61
CA ARG A 25 4.70 4.06 -15.63
C ARG A 25 5.05 3.60 -14.20
N LEU A 26 4.66 2.39 -13.80
CA LEU A 26 4.99 1.82 -12.49
C LEU A 26 6.49 1.59 -12.35
N ASN A 27 7.13 0.93 -13.32
CA ASN A 27 8.58 0.70 -13.32
C ASN A 27 9.37 2.01 -13.11
N ALA A 28 9.03 3.06 -13.87
CA ALA A 28 9.70 4.35 -13.76
C ALA A 28 9.47 5.04 -12.41
N ASN A 29 8.24 5.01 -11.90
CA ASN A 29 7.89 5.69 -10.65
C ASN A 29 8.44 4.95 -9.43
N LEU A 30 8.36 3.62 -9.40
CA LEU A 30 8.82 2.82 -8.28
C LEU A 30 10.35 2.89 -8.14
N ALA A 31 11.08 2.83 -9.25
CA ALA A 31 12.53 3.06 -9.24
C ALA A 31 12.91 4.46 -8.73
N PHE A 32 12.07 5.47 -8.95
CA PHE A 32 12.28 6.79 -8.37
C PHE A 32 12.06 6.80 -6.85
N TYR A 33 11.01 6.14 -6.35
CA TYR A 33 10.74 6.06 -4.91
C TYR A 33 11.82 5.29 -4.15
N ASP A 34 12.26 4.13 -4.68
CA ASP A 34 13.32 3.29 -4.11
C ASP A 34 14.65 4.06 -3.94
N GLY A 35 14.91 5.02 -4.83
CA GLY A 35 16.11 5.86 -4.76
C GLY A 35 16.05 7.04 -3.79
N LEU A 36 14.92 7.33 -3.14
CA LEU A 36 14.73 8.57 -2.37
C LEU A 36 15.63 8.67 -1.14
N ASP A 37 16.02 7.55 -0.52
CA ASP A 37 16.92 7.53 0.64
C ASP A 37 18.41 7.40 0.24
N GLY A 38 18.69 7.36 -1.08
CA GLY A 38 20.02 7.20 -1.64
C GLY A 38 20.49 5.75 -1.76
N LYS A 39 19.63 4.76 -1.53
CA LYS A 39 19.91 3.33 -1.73
C LYS A 39 19.04 2.76 -2.86
N THR A 40 19.17 1.45 -3.06
CA THR A 40 18.35 0.67 -3.98
C THR A 40 18.05 -0.63 -3.25
N ASP A 41 16.86 -0.72 -2.67
CA ASP A 41 16.39 -1.92 -1.98
C ASP A 41 15.63 -2.84 -2.95
N TRP A 42 15.10 -2.29 -4.06
CA TRP A 42 14.39 -3.02 -5.11
C TRP A 42 15.17 -3.01 -6.44
N PRO A 43 16.19 -3.88 -6.60
CA PRO A 43 16.95 -3.94 -7.85
C PRO A 43 16.04 -4.37 -9.01
N LEU A 44 16.17 -3.66 -10.14
CA LEU A 44 15.44 -3.98 -11.36
C LEU A 44 15.91 -5.31 -11.95
N ASP A 45 15.01 -6.02 -12.63
CA ASP A 45 15.35 -7.22 -13.39
C ASP A 45 16.15 -6.91 -14.67
N GLU A 46 16.53 -7.95 -15.42
CA GLU A 46 17.28 -7.83 -16.68
C GLU A 46 16.54 -7.07 -17.79
N HIS A 47 15.23 -6.87 -17.64
CA HIS A 47 14.37 -6.14 -18.56
C HIS A 47 14.03 -4.72 -18.05
N GLY A 48 14.56 -4.33 -16.88
CA GLY A 48 14.29 -3.04 -16.25
C GLY A 48 12.94 -2.98 -15.53
N ASN A 49 12.32 -4.13 -15.21
CA ASN A 49 11.10 -4.15 -14.41
C ASN A 49 11.41 -4.02 -12.92
N HIS A 50 10.57 -3.25 -12.24
CA HIS A 50 10.64 -3.11 -10.80
C HIS A 50 9.95 -4.31 -10.12
N PRO A 51 10.53 -4.91 -9.07
CA PRO A 51 9.97 -6.08 -8.38
C PRO A 51 8.51 -5.92 -7.92
N LEU A 52 8.13 -4.72 -7.50
CA LEU A 52 6.77 -4.41 -7.04
C LEU A 52 5.75 -4.14 -8.17
N THR A 53 6.16 -4.07 -9.44
CA THR A 53 5.27 -3.62 -10.52
C THR A 53 4.04 -4.51 -10.69
N GLU A 54 4.22 -5.83 -10.81
CA GLU A 54 3.07 -6.72 -11.03
C GLU A 54 2.19 -6.82 -9.77
N LEU A 55 2.79 -6.74 -8.58
CA LEU A 55 2.08 -6.73 -7.30
C LEU A 55 1.18 -5.50 -7.19
N LEU A 56 1.66 -4.31 -7.54
CA LEU A 56 0.89 -3.07 -7.43
C LEU A 56 -0.05 -2.83 -8.61
N LEU A 57 0.27 -3.41 -9.77
CA LEU A 57 -0.62 -3.41 -10.92
C LEU A 57 -1.84 -4.32 -10.69
N ALA A 58 -1.67 -5.36 -9.88
CA ALA A 58 -2.76 -6.14 -9.31
C ALA A 58 -3.47 -5.32 -8.22
N ASP A 59 -4.39 -4.45 -8.61
CA ASP A 59 -5.13 -3.54 -7.72
C ASP A 59 -6.27 -4.24 -6.96
N TYR A 60 -5.88 -5.16 -6.08
CA TYR A 60 -6.78 -5.80 -5.14
C TYR A 60 -6.09 -6.03 -3.79
N LEU A 61 -6.90 -6.13 -2.74
CA LEU A 61 -6.44 -6.42 -1.39
C LEU A 61 -6.71 -7.88 -1.05
N VAL A 62 -5.69 -8.62 -0.62
CA VAL A 62 -5.83 -10.01 -0.17
C VAL A 62 -6.04 -10.06 1.34
N VAL A 63 -6.95 -10.93 1.77
CA VAL A 63 -7.22 -11.23 3.18
C VAL A 63 -7.32 -12.72 3.38
N ASP A 64 -6.53 -13.27 4.28
CA ASP A 64 -6.66 -14.64 4.76
C ASP A 64 -7.38 -14.66 6.10
N ALA A 65 -8.68 -14.94 6.08
CA ALA A 65 -9.51 -14.98 7.29
C ALA A 65 -9.21 -16.17 8.22
N SER A 66 -8.34 -17.10 7.82
CA SER A 66 -7.90 -18.22 8.67
C SER A 66 -6.76 -17.85 9.62
N GLU A 67 -6.01 -16.78 9.30
CA GLU A 67 -4.89 -16.29 10.10
C GLU A 67 -5.33 -15.22 11.13
N PRO A 68 -4.54 -15.00 12.20
CA PRO A 68 -4.87 -14.02 13.23
C PRO A 68 -4.94 -12.58 12.69
N PHE A 69 -5.90 -11.80 13.22
CA PHE A 69 -5.96 -10.36 12.99
C PHE A 69 -4.77 -9.63 13.64
N CYS A 70 -4.21 -8.66 12.91
CA CYS A 70 -3.21 -7.71 13.43
C CYS A 70 -3.49 -6.30 12.89
N GLU A 71 -3.28 -5.29 13.73
CA GLU A 71 -3.56 -3.88 13.41
C GLU A 71 -2.54 -3.26 12.44
N THR A 72 -1.45 -3.98 12.17
CA THR A 72 -0.39 -3.62 11.24
C THR A 72 -0.14 -4.80 10.30
N SER A 73 -1.10 -5.08 9.41
CA SER A 73 -1.07 -6.22 8.48
C SER A 73 -1.02 -5.82 7.02
N TYR A 74 -1.02 -4.52 6.72
CA TYR A 74 -1.00 -4.05 5.35
C TYR A 74 0.29 -4.48 4.64
N PHE A 75 0.13 -5.10 3.47
CA PHE A 75 1.17 -5.79 2.70
C PHE A 75 1.82 -7.01 3.38
N GLU A 76 1.26 -7.58 4.46
CA GLU A 76 1.91 -8.72 5.12
C GLU A 76 1.99 -9.95 4.22
N ILE A 77 0.90 -10.29 3.53
CA ILE A 77 0.83 -11.42 2.58
C ILE A 77 1.71 -11.16 1.37
N GLU A 78 1.64 -9.95 0.83
CA GLU A 78 2.38 -9.52 -0.35
C GLU A 78 3.89 -9.54 -0.10
N GLN A 79 4.36 -9.04 1.04
CA GLN A 79 5.76 -9.12 1.45
C GLN A 79 6.19 -10.56 1.75
N ALA A 80 5.32 -11.35 2.39
CA ALA A 80 5.60 -12.77 2.63
C ALA A 80 5.87 -13.52 1.32
N MET A 81 5.06 -13.25 0.30
CA MET A 81 5.23 -13.81 -1.05
C MET A 81 6.54 -13.38 -1.69
N LEU A 82 6.91 -12.10 -1.60
CA LEU A 82 8.19 -11.58 -2.14
C LEU A 82 9.41 -12.19 -1.44
N GLU A 83 9.30 -12.47 -0.13
CA GLU A 83 10.33 -13.08 0.70
C GLU A 83 10.33 -14.61 0.67
N GLU A 84 9.44 -15.23 -0.11
CA GLU A 84 9.24 -16.69 -0.16
C GLU A 84 8.97 -17.34 1.21
N ARG A 85 8.28 -16.62 2.11
CA ARG A 85 7.86 -17.12 3.43
C ARG A 85 6.35 -17.28 3.52
N ALA A 86 5.91 -18.05 4.52
CA ALA A 86 4.50 -18.06 4.89
C ALA A 86 4.13 -16.72 5.54
N HIS A 87 2.94 -16.22 5.19
CA HIS A 87 2.31 -15.10 5.87
C HIS A 87 1.82 -15.55 7.26
N ILE A 88 1.78 -14.63 8.23
CA ILE A 88 1.49 -14.96 9.64
C ILE A 88 0.31 -14.16 10.22
N THR A 89 -0.20 -13.18 9.48
CA THR A 89 -1.42 -12.45 9.85
C THR A 89 -2.43 -12.57 8.72
N CYS A 90 -3.66 -12.12 8.98
CA CYS A 90 -4.71 -12.14 7.97
C CYS A 90 -4.45 -11.24 6.75
N GLY A 91 -3.35 -10.47 6.72
CA GLY A 91 -3.15 -9.40 5.75
C GLY A 91 -4.25 -8.35 5.81
N GLY A 92 -4.55 -7.74 4.66
CA GLY A 92 -5.59 -6.74 4.54
C GLY A 92 -5.18 -5.36 5.06
N ARG A 93 -6.17 -4.47 5.18
CA ARG A 93 -6.00 -3.09 5.63
C ARG A 93 -6.89 -2.85 6.84
N TRP A 94 -6.30 -2.59 7.99
CA TRP A 94 -7.08 -2.19 9.16
C TRP A 94 -7.50 -0.70 9.05
N LEU A 95 -8.68 -0.37 9.58
CA LEU A 95 -9.28 0.98 9.45
C LEU A 95 -8.43 2.10 10.06
N ASN A 96 -7.75 1.80 11.16
CA ASN A 96 -6.89 2.75 11.87
C ASN A 96 -5.41 2.55 11.51
N GLU A 97 -5.10 1.67 10.57
CA GLU A 97 -3.72 1.48 10.14
C GLU A 97 -3.29 2.65 9.26
N ASP A 98 -2.12 3.19 9.57
CA ASP A 98 -1.49 4.24 8.81
C ASP A 98 -0.77 3.63 7.61
N VAL A 99 -1.57 3.37 6.58
CA VAL A 99 -1.14 2.70 5.35
C VAL A 99 -0.24 3.57 4.48
N VAL A 100 -0.31 4.90 4.59
CA VAL A 100 0.52 5.78 3.75
C VAL A 100 1.98 5.58 4.10
N ASP A 101 2.29 5.56 5.38
CA ASP A 101 3.63 5.27 5.86
C ASP A 101 4.08 3.83 5.54
N SER A 102 3.17 2.85 5.58
CA SER A 102 3.49 1.48 5.12
C SER A 102 3.84 1.44 3.63
N ILE A 103 3.07 2.15 2.78
CA ILE A 103 3.34 2.28 1.34
C ILE A 103 4.70 2.94 1.11
N LEU A 104 4.95 4.08 1.75
CA LEU A 104 6.19 4.81 1.56
C LEU A 104 7.39 4.01 2.06
N THR A 105 7.27 3.35 3.21
CA THR A 105 8.34 2.49 3.75
C THR A 105 8.65 1.34 2.78
N LEU A 106 7.63 0.65 2.28
CA LEU A 106 7.81 -0.41 1.30
C LEU A 106 8.50 0.11 0.04
N TYR A 107 8.02 1.23 -0.53
CA TYR A 107 8.52 1.73 -1.81
C TYR A 107 9.92 2.31 -1.73
N VAL A 108 10.28 2.95 -0.61
CA VAL A 108 11.55 3.67 -0.46
C VAL A 108 12.66 2.77 0.07
N ASN A 109 12.37 1.84 0.98
CA ASN A 109 13.44 1.06 1.61
C ASN A 109 13.09 -0.42 1.87
N ALA A 110 12.03 -0.93 1.25
CA ALA A 110 11.58 -2.33 1.40
C ALA A 110 11.31 -2.79 2.85
N GLY A 111 11.22 -1.87 3.83
CA GLY A 111 11.16 -2.22 5.25
C GLY A 111 12.53 -2.50 5.91
N ASN A 112 13.65 -2.35 5.18
CA ASN A 112 15.01 -2.54 5.67
C ASN A 112 15.55 -1.32 6.44
N GLY A 113 14.79 -0.23 6.49
CA GLY A 113 15.18 1.06 7.06
C GLY A 113 14.23 1.58 8.15
N PRO A 114 14.41 2.84 8.57
CA PRO A 114 13.42 3.50 9.41
C PRO A 114 12.08 3.63 8.65
N ARG A 115 10.98 3.67 9.40
CA ARG A 115 9.65 3.98 8.84
C ARG A 115 9.67 5.34 8.15
N ILE A 116 9.17 5.39 6.92
CA ILE A 116 9.03 6.62 6.15
C ILE A 116 7.65 7.20 6.41
N SER A 117 7.59 8.49 6.77
CA SER A 117 6.36 9.17 7.13
C SER A 117 5.99 10.32 6.20
N ASP A 118 4.69 10.46 5.93
CA ASP A 118 4.13 11.64 5.24
C ASP A 118 3.85 12.82 6.20
N GLY A 119 4.03 12.61 7.50
CA GLY A 119 3.78 13.59 8.57
C GLY A 119 2.33 13.62 9.06
N VAL A 120 1.48 12.67 8.68
CA VAL A 120 0.08 12.53 9.11
C VAL A 120 -0.12 11.22 9.87
N ASP A 121 0.07 11.25 11.18
CA ASP A 121 0.02 10.04 12.02
C ASP A 121 -1.39 9.47 12.27
N GLY A 122 -2.46 10.14 11.82
CA GLY A 122 -3.80 9.62 11.99
C GLY A 122 -4.96 10.61 11.82
N PRO A 123 -6.19 10.11 11.95
CA PRO A 123 -7.41 10.89 11.80
C PRO A 123 -7.68 11.76 13.04
N ILE A 124 -8.54 12.77 12.87
CA ILE A 124 -9.06 13.61 13.96
C ILE A 124 -9.74 12.76 15.06
N ALA A 125 -10.38 11.67 14.67
CA ALA A 125 -10.97 10.71 15.58
C ALA A 125 -10.79 9.28 15.02
N TRP A 126 -10.33 8.38 15.88
CA TRP A 126 -10.12 6.98 15.54
C TRP A 126 -11.43 6.21 15.39
N SER A 127 -11.44 5.23 14.50
CA SER A 127 -12.54 4.28 14.34
C SER A 127 -12.63 3.34 15.55
N SER A 128 -13.85 3.01 15.96
CA SER A 128 -14.11 2.04 17.03
C SER A 128 -13.56 0.65 16.69
N LYS A 129 -13.09 -0.12 17.69
CA LYS A 129 -12.78 -1.55 17.57
C LYS A 129 -14.02 -2.45 17.74
N VAL A 130 -15.19 -1.85 17.95
CA VAL A 130 -16.48 -2.53 18.10
C VAL A 130 -17.40 -2.12 16.97
N PHE A 131 -18.10 -3.09 16.37
CA PHE A 131 -19.10 -2.88 15.34
C PHE A 131 -20.07 -1.73 15.73
N PRO A 132 -20.34 -0.74 14.85
CA PRO A 132 -20.09 -0.74 13.40
C PRO A 132 -18.72 -0.21 12.96
N TYR A 133 -17.73 -0.15 13.85
CA TYR A 133 -16.37 0.32 13.55
C TYR A 133 -16.29 1.76 13.01
N MET A 134 -17.22 2.61 13.43
CA MET A 134 -17.27 4.00 13.00
C MET A 134 -16.49 4.90 13.96
N ALA A 135 -15.85 5.92 13.42
CA ALA A 135 -15.36 7.04 14.21
C ALA A 135 -16.55 7.85 14.78
N PRO A 136 -16.41 8.46 15.96
CA PRO A 136 -17.43 9.37 16.48
C PRO A 136 -17.54 10.63 15.60
N PRO A 137 -18.68 11.33 15.61
CA PRO A 137 -18.82 12.62 14.94
C PRO A 137 -17.75 13.62 15.40
N ASN A 138 -17.26 14.45 14.48
CA ASN A 138 -16.37 15.54 14.83
C ASN A 138 -17.03 16.46 15.85
N ARG A 139 -16.33 16.72 16.96
CA ARG A 139 -16.79 17.72 17.93
C ARG A 139 -16.60 19.09 17.29
N THR A 140 -17.69 19.80 17.02
CA THR A 140 -17.61 21.24 16.74
C THR A 140 -17.00 21.91 17.97
N GLN A 141 -16.01 22.79 17.76
CA GLN A 141 -15.57 23.69 18.83
C GLN A 141 -16.83 24.41 19.34
N ALA A 142 -17.17 24.21 20.60
CA ALA A 142 -18.13 25.09 21.25
C ALA A 142 -17.56 26.50 21.11
N ALA A 143 -18.29 27.40 20.45
CA ALA A 143 -17.92 28.80 20.40
C ALA A 143 -17.70 29.26 21.85
N SER A 144 -16.46 29.60 22.20
CA SER A 144 -16.18 30.32 23.44
C SER A 144 -17.05 31.56 23.43
N LYS A 145 -18.01 31.61 24.35
CA LYS A 145 -18.74 32.84 24.68
C LYS A 145 -17.85 33.74 25.53
#